data_AF-A0A815SGX9-F1
#
_entry.id   AF-A0A815SGX9-F1
#
_cell.length_a   1.000
_cell.length_b   1.000
_cell.length_c   1.000
_cell.angle_alpha   90.00
_cell.angle_beta   90.00
_cell.angle_gamma   90.00
#
_symmetry.space_group_name_H-M   'P 1'
#
loop_
_entity.id
_entity.type
_entity.pdbx_description
1 polymer ?
#
loop_
_entity_poly.entity_id
_entity_poly.type
_entity_poly.pdbx_seq_one_letter_code
_entity_poly.pdbx_strand_id
1 'polypeptide(L)'
;DPVKFSIGSDRIRWDPVGSEYGIVRPGDTLGLDPSKQIHLEIQCRRVLLAFSPSLLSTIDFCPSLSTNNYCSMTMGQCIKTIFIYSKPFWRNILVDQTDKQGPCSNIFESNYPIALIGLVLGERASYWCKRDQNELIESIIEQYSVLYNTNEKPLQTFVQYWPKESLSKGCYAAVYPASPCSTWRNRTKALVDGRIWLASTEMALEWIGYIEGAIEAGERFAEEIHRTF
;
A
#
# COMPACT_ATOMS: atom_id res chain seq x y z
N ASP A 1 14.03 32.30 9.34
CA ASP A 1 14.13 31.65 10.67
C ASP A 1 13.56 30.25 10.63
N PRO A 2 14.36 29.20 10.87
CA PRO A 2 13.81 27.86 11.03
C PRO A 2 13.11 27.79 12.39
N VAL A 3 11.86 27.31 12.36
CA VAL A 3 11.00 27.17 13.54
C VAL A 3 11.68 26.22 14.53
N LYS A 4 12.10 26.75 15.68
CA LYS A 4 12.62 25.96 16.80
C LYS A 4 11.45 25.47 17.65
N PHE A 5 11.20 24.17 17.65
CA PHE A 5 10.35 23.55 18.65
C PHE A 5 11.22 22.98 19.77
N SER A 6 11.01 23.43 21.01
CA SER A 6 11.56 22.80 22.20
C SER A 6 10.48 21.90 22.81
N ILE A 7 10.72 20.59 22.87
CA ILE A 7 9.80 19.61 23.46
C ILE A 7 10.60 18.72 24.43
N GLY A 8 9.99 18.43 25.58
CA GLY A 8 10.55 17.66 26.68
C GLY A 8 10.67 16.14 26.41
N SER A 9 11.23 15.46 27.40
CA SER A 9 12.05 14.23 27.35
C SER A 9 11.42 12.88 26.95
N ASP A 10 10.54 12.80 25.95
CA ASP A 10 9.85 11.55 25.58
C ASP A 10 9.99 11.24 24.07
N ARG A 11 10.78 10.22 23.69
CA ARG A 11 11.39 10.07 22.35
C ARG A 11 10.69 9.08 21.41
N ILE A 12 10.57 9.41 20.11
CA ILE A 12 10.31 8.52 18.94
C ILE A 12 11.34 8.89 17.83
N ARG A 13 11.68 7.98 16.88
CA ARG A 13 12.69 8.22 15.83
C ARG A 13 12.07 8.07 14.42
N TRP A 14 12.60 8.79 13.43
CA TRP A 14 12.09 8.80 12.04
C TRP A 14 13.23 9.01 11.04
N ASP A 15 13.42 8.14 10.04
CA ASP A 15 14.42 8.33 8.96
C ASP A 15 13.74 8.35 7.58
N PRO A 16 13.87 9.44 6.80
CA PRO A 16 13.35 9.52 5.44
C PRO A 16 14.34 9.03 4.35
N VAL A 17 15.60 8.70 4.68
CA VAL A 17 16.63 8.31 3.69
C VAL A 17 17.46 7.13 4.18
N GLY A 18 16.85 5.95 4.18
CA GLY A 18 17.47 4.69 4.56
C GLY A 18 16.41 3.61 4.66
N SER A 19 16.71 2.38 4.29
CA SER A 19 15.76 1.26 4.28
C SER A 19 15.33 0.76 5.67
N GLU A 20 15.56 1.54 6.73
CA GLU A 20 15.32 1.15 8.11
C GLU A 20 14.53 2.24 8.86
N TYR A 21 13.42 1.83 9.47
CA TYR A 21 12.49 2.69 10.19
C TYR A 21 12.42 2.20 11.64
N GLY A 22 12.32 3.08 12.65
CA GLY A 22 12.24 2.59 14.04
C GLY A 22 11.55 3.51 15.04
N ILE A 23 10.81 2.92 15.98
CA ILE A 23 10.05 3.62 17.02
C ILE A 23 10.56 3.20 18.40
N VAL A 24 11.01 4.18 19.17
CA VAL A 24 11.51 3.99 20.54
C VAL A 24 10.44 4.46 21.52
N ARG A 25 10.34 3.84 22.71
CA ARG A 25 9.45 4.29 23.79
C ARG A 25 10.25 4.97 24.91
N PRO A 26 9.62 5.80 25.76
CA PRO A 26 10.32 6.49 26.85
C PRO A 26 10.98 5.50 27.82
N GLY A 27 12.27 5.73 28.13
CA GLY A 27 13.03 4.97 29.14
C GLY A 27 14.13 4.06 28.59
N ASP A 28 14.09 3.72 27.29
CA ASP A 28 15.01 2.75 26.70
C ASP A 28 16.00 3.40 25.72
N THR A 29 17.23 2.85 25.70
CA THR A 29 18.27 3.24 24.75
C THR A 29 18.29 2.23 23.62
N LEU A 30 17.96 2.64 22.39
CA LEU A 30 18.18 1.78 21.24
C LEU A 30 19.70 1.59 21.10
N GLY A 31 20.15 0.35 21.03
CA GLY A 31 21.48 0.00 20.54
C GLY A 31 21.56 0.32 19.05
N LEU A 32 21.62 1.60 18.72
CA LEU A 32 21.94 2.02 17.37
C LEU A 32 23.38 1.65 17.11
N ASP A 33 23.61 0.99 15.99
CA ASP A 33 24.95 0.89 15.43
C ASP A 33 25.50 2.32 15.24
N PRO A 34 26.60 2.70 15.92
CA PRO A 34 27.19 4.03 15.80
C PRO A 34 27.65 4.36 14.38
N SER A 35 27.75 3.37 13.49
CA SER A 35 28.11 3.55 12.08
C SER A 35 26.96 4.05 11.20
N LYS A 36 25.71 4.04 11.69
CA LYS A 36 24.52 4.44 10.92
C LYS A 36 24.19 5.92 11.13
N GLN A 37 24.06 6.68 10.04
CA GLN A 37 23.67 8.10 10.09
C GLN A 37 22.18 8.25 10.35
N ILE A 38 21.82 9.00 11.39
CA ILE A 38 20.43 9.38 11.69
C ILE A 38 20.22 10.80 11.16
N HIS A 39 19.24 10.98 10.28
CA HIS A 39 18.99 12.29 9.66
C HIS A 39 17.88 13.11 10.34
N LEU A 40 16.96 12.48 11.11
CA LEU A 40 15.86 13.18 11.78
C LEU A 40 15.40 12.49 13.10
N GLU A 41 15.06 13.28 14.13
CA GLU A 41 14.46 12.79 15.38
C GLU A 41 13.24 13.66 15.72
N ILE A 42 12.09 13.03 16.03
CA ILE A 42 10.83 13.72 16.35
C ILE A 42 10.27 13.17 17.66
N GLN A 43 10.02 14.07 18.61
CA GLN A 43 9.49 13.72 19.93
C GLN A 43 8.01 14.04 20.04
N CYS A 44 7.20 13.08 20.49
CA CYS A 44 5.76 13.23 20.59
C CYS A 44 5.14 12.35 21.69
N ARG A 45 3.92 12.72 22.11
CA ARG A 45 3.16 11.97 23.12
C ARG A 45 2.57 10.66 22.55
N ARG A 46 2.25 10.66 21.26
CA ARG A 46 1.62 9.56 20.52
C ARG A 46 2.09 9.55 19.08
N VAL A 47 2.08 8.36 18.49
CA VAL A 47 2.30 8.17 17.05
C VAL A 47 1.10 7.45 16.45
N LEU A 48 0.65 7.98 15.30
CA LEU A 48 -0.34 7.36 14.45
C LEU A 48 0.38 6.86 13.19
N LEU A 49 0.37 5.54 13.01
CA LEU A 49 0.98 4.85 11.88
C LEU A 49 -0.05 4.73 10.77
N ALA A 50 0.17 5.46 9.67
CA ALA A 50 -0.80 5.57 8.57
C ALA A 50 -0.38 4.78 7.32
N PHE A 51 -0.09 3.50 7.50
CA PHE A 51 0.33 2.58 6.45
C PHE A 51 -0.26 1.19 6.68
N SER A 52 -0.17 0.30 5.68
CA SER A 52 -0.76 -1.06 5.78
C SER A 52 -0.14 -1.87 6.93
N PRO A 53 -0.95 -2.60 7.74
CA PRO A 53 -0.45 -3.46 8.82
C PRO A 53 0.66 -4.43 8.40
N SER A 54 0.72 -4.83 7.13
CA SER A 54 1.78 -5.71 6.60
C SER A 54 3.19 -5.11 6.68
N LEU A 55 3.31 -3.80 6.86
CA LEU A 55 4.58 -3.08 6.98
C LEU A 55 5.03 -2.91 8.44
N LEU A 56 4.24 -3.34 9.44
CA LEU A 56 4.68 -3.28 10.84
C LEU A 56 5.99 -4.05 11.06
N SER A 57 6.23 -5.13 10.32
CA SER A 57 7.48 -5.90 10.42
C SER A 57 8.71 -5.22 9.81
N THR A 58 8.54 -4.11 9.09
CA THR A 58 9.67 -3.32 8.54
C THR A 58 10.10 -2.19 9.46
N ILE A 59 9.45 -2.05 10.62
CA ILE A 59 9.75 -1.03 11.60
C ILE A 59 10.36 -1.72 12.82
N ASP A 60 11.52 -1.23 13.22
CA ASP A 60 12.19 -1.65 14.44
C ASP A 60 11.54 -0.97 15.64
N PHE A 61 10.86 -1.77 16.48
CA PHE A 61 10.27 -1.28 17.71
C PHE A 61 11.19 -1.57 18.90
N CYS A 62 11.42 -0.57 19.75
CA CYS A 62 12.15 -0.72 20.99
C CYS A 62 11.34 -0.16 22.17
N PRO A 63 10.85 -1.03 23.09
CA PRO A 63 10.88 -2.49 23.04
C PRO A 63 10.02 -3.05 21.88
N SER A 64 10.29 -4.31 21.51
CA SER A 64 9.53 -5.01 20.47
C SER A 64 8.03 -5.01 20.77
N LEU A 65 7.20 -4.96 19.71
CA LEU A 65 5.75 -5.07 19.86
C LEU A 65 5.36 -6.43 20.46
N SER A 66 4.38 -6.40 21.36
CA SER A 66 3.70 -7.62 21.82
C SER A 66 3.08 -8.36 20.64
N THR A 67 3.43 -9.64 20.45
CA THR A 67 2.86 -10.51 19.41
C THR A 67 1.37 -10.78 19.62
N ASN A 68 0.84 -10.55 20.82
CA ASN A 68 -0.59 -10.70 21.11
C ASN A 68 -1.42 -9.54 20.53
N ASN A 69 -0.78 -8.41 20.23
CA ASN A 69 -1.47 -7.20 19.83
C ASN A 69 -1.54 -7.02 18.31
N TYR A 70 -0.87 -7.87 17.52
CA TYR A 70 -1.03 -7.81 16.06
C TYR A 70 -1.03 -9.10 15.26
N CYS A 71 -1.86 -9.10 14.21
CA CYS A 71 -1.99 -10.19 13.25
C CYS A 71 -1.27 -9.81 11.96
N SER A 72 -0.41 -10.70 11.46
CA SER A 72 0.18 -10.53 10.13
C SER A 72 -0.93 -10.53 9.07
N MET A 73 -0.85 -9.59 8.13
CA MET A 73 -1.72 -9.49 6.97
C MET A 73 -0.88 -9.55 5.70
N THR A 74 -1.47 -10.05 4.61
CA THR A 74 -0.78 -10.19 3.33
C THR A 74 -1.36 -9.22 2.32
N MET A 75 -0.52 -8.40 1.70
CA MET A 75 -0.94 -7.53 0.61
C MET A 75 -1.36 -8.31 -0.62
N GLY A 76 -2.44 -7.85 -1.26
CA GLY A 76 -2.83 -8.32 -2.58
C GLY A 76 -1.72 -8.14 -3.61
N GLN A 77 -1.78 -8.92 -4.69
CA GLN A 77 -0.83 -8.85 -5.79
C GLN A 77 -1.52 -8.21 -7.00
N CYS A 78 -1.01 -7.06 -7.45
CA CYS A 78 -1.58 -6.33 -8.58
C CYS A 78 -0.49 -5.64 -9.41
N ILE A 79 -0.54 -5.81 -10.73
CA ILE A 79 0.21 -4.97 -11.66
C ILE A 79 -0.82 -4.09 -12.38
N LYS A 80 -0.61 -2.78 -12.34
CA LYS A 80 -1.44 -1.82 -13.07
C LYS A 80 -0.74 -1.43 -14.36
N THR A 81 -1.45 -1.50 -15.46
CA THR A 81 -0.95 -1.10 -16.77
C THR A 81 -1.80 0.01 -17.36
N ILE A 82 -1.18 0.87 -18.17
CA ILE A 82 -1.86 1.93 -18.91
C ILE A 82 -1.32 1.92 -20.33
N PHE A 83 -2.22 1.73 -21.31
CA PHE A 83 -1.91 1.71 -22.73
C PHE A 83 -2.61 2.89 -23.40
N ILE A 84 -1.84 3.88 -23.83
CA ILE A 84 -2.35 5.11 -24.45
C ILE A 84 -2.46 4.89 -25.96
N TYR A 85 -3.58 5.31 -26.55
CA TYR A 85 -3.85 5.20 -27.99
C TYR A 85 -4.20 6.54 -28.61
N SER A 86 -4.10 6.63 -29.93
CA SER A 86 -4.50 7.81 -30.71
C SER A 86 -6.02 7.98 -30.79
N LYS A 87 -6.77 6.88 -30.71
CA LYS A 87 -8.23 6.86 -30.81
C LYS A 87 -8.85 5.75 -29.93
N PRO A 88 -10.08 5.93 -29.44
CA PRO A 88 -10.74 4.99 -28.55
C PRO A 88 -11.49 3.89 -29.34
N PHE A 89 -10.74 2.99 -29.99
CA PHE A 89 -11.31 1.99 -30.90
C PHE A 89 -12.29 1.01 -30.24
N TRP A 90 -12.22 0.86 -28.92
CA TRP A 90 -13.02 -0.08 -28.13
C TRP A 90 -14.48 0.35 -27.90
N ARG A 91 -14.82 1.64 -28.04
CA ARG A 91 -16.14 2.17 -27.60
C ARG A 91 -17.36 1.56 -28.27
N ASN A 92 -17.20 1.04 -29.50
CA ASN A 92 -18.31 0.44 -30.26
C ASN A 92 -18.29 -1.10 -30.22
N ILE A 93 -17.48 -1.68 -29.34
CA ILE A 93 -17.28 -3.13 -29.25
C ILE A 93 -17.64 -3.58 -27.84
N LEU A 94 -18.61 -4.48 -27.74
CA LEU A 94 -18.98 -5.10 -26.47
C LEU A 94 -18.05 -6.28 -26.21
N VAL A 95 -17.27 -6.19 -25.14
CA VAL A 95 -16.37 -7.24 -24.68
C VAL A 95 -16.62 -7.52 -23.21
N ASP A 96 -16.30 -8.74 -22.77
CA ASP A 96 -16.20 -9.02 -21.34
C ASP A 96 -14.93 -8.35 -20.78
N GLN A 97 -15.10 -7.26 -20.04
CA GLN A 97 -14.00 -6.53 -19.43
C GLN A 97 -13.38 -7.26 -18.23
N THR A 98 -13.90 -8.44 -17.87
CA THR A 98 -13.31 -9.35 -16.89
C THR A 98 -12.43 -10.45 -17.49
N ASP A 99 -12.08 -10.30 -18.78
CA ASP A 99 -11.46 -11.30 -19.65
C ASP A 99 -10.44 -12.24 -18.98
N LYS A 100 -10.57 -13.54 -19.28
CA LYS A 100 -9.71 -14.61 -18.76
C LYS A 100 -8.65 -15.07 -19.77
N GLN A 101 -8.66 -14.52 -20.98
CA GLN A 101 -7.84 -15.00 -22.10
C GLN A 101 -6.46 -14.33 -22.18
N GLY A 102 -6.14 -13.38 -21.30
CA GLY A 102 -4.83 -12.76 -21.24
C GLY A 102 -4.44 -12.31 -19.83
N PRO A 103 -3.38 -11.50 -19.70
CA PRO A 103 -2.89 -11.04 -18.41
C PRO A 103 -3.89 -10.20 -17.62
N CYS A 104 -4.58 -9.26 -18.29
CA CYS A 104 -5.47 -8.31 -17.63
C CYS A 104 -6.81 -8.97 -17.31
N SER A 105 -7.21 -8.93 -16.04
CA SER A 105 -8.47 -9.49 -15.56
C SER A 105 -9.54 -8.44 -15.34
N ASN A 106 -9.17 -7.18 -15.22
CA ASN A 106 -10.09 -6.05 -15.20
C ASN A 106 -9.54 -4.98 -16.13
N ILE A 107 -10.35 -4.50 -17.07
CA ILE A 107 -9.97 -3.49 -18.06
C ILE A 107 -10.90 -2.30 -17.91
N PHE A 108 -10.33 -1.09 -17.83
CA PHE A 108 -11.05 0.17 -17.72
C PHE A 108 -10.62 1.10 -18.85
N GLU A 109 -11.48 2.04 -19.21
CA GLU A 109 -11.13 3.08 -20.18
C GLU A 109 -10.86 4.42 -19.49
N SER A 110 -9.97 5.21 -20.08
CA SER A 110 -9.79 6.63 -19.79
C SER A 110 -9.94 7.44 -21.07
N ASN A 111 -10.52 8.63 -20.92
CA ASN A 111 -10.68 9.58 -22.02
C ASN A 111 -9.52 10.59 -22.09
N TYR A 112 -8.82 10.81 -20.97
CA TYR A 112 -7.77 11.81 -20.84
C TYR A 112 -6.61 11.26 -20.00
N PRO A 113 -5.54 10.72 -20.61
CA PRO A 113 -5.42 10.43 -22.06
C PRO A 113 -6.35 9.29 -22.51
N ILE A 114 -6.55 9.17 -23.83
CA ILE A 114 -7.29 8.04 -24.44
C ILE A 114 -6.50 6.76 -24.16
N ALA A 115 -6.97 5.94 -23.24
CA ALA A 115 -6.20 4.79 -22.76
C ALA A 115 -7.08 3.63 -22.30
N LEU A 116 -6.49 2.43 -22.36
CA LEU A 116 -6.96 1.26 -21.63
C LEU A 116 -6.09 1.05 -20.40
N ILE A 117 -6.73 0.86 -19.25
CA ILE A 117 -6.09 0.57 -17.97
C ILE A 117 -6.37 -0.88 -17.63
N GLY A 118 -5.32 -1.70 -17.55
CA GLY A 118 -5.41 -3.12 -17.25
C GLY A 118 -4.94 -3.43 -15.84
N LEU A 119 -5.65 -4.32 -15.14
CA LEU A 119 -5.21 -4.84 -13.85
C LEU A 119 -4.91 -6.33 -13.99
N VAL A 120 -3.66 -6.70 -13.74
CA VAL A 120 -3.20 -8.09 -13.64
C VAL A 120 -3.21 -8.46 -12.17
N LEU A 121 -3.99 -9.47 -11.78
CA LEU A 121 -4.32 -9.73 -10.37
C LEU A 121 -3.85 -11.10 -9.88
N GLY A 122 -3.56 -11.18 -8.58
CA GLY A 122 -3.31 -12.43 -7.86
C GLY A 122 -2.16 -13.25 -8.45
N GLU A 123 -2.39 -14.53 -8.69
CA GLU A 123 -1.38 -15.44 -9.23
C GLU A 123 -0.83 -14.99 -10.60
N ARG A 124 -1.66 -14.37 -11.45
CA ARG A 124 -1.18 -13.80 -12.73
C ARG A 124 -0.17 -12.68 -12.48
N ALA A 125 -0.42 -11.83 -11.48
CA ALA A 125 0.52 -10.77 -11.10
C ALA A 125 1.84 -11.38 -10.61
N SER A 126 1.77 -12.37 -9.73
CA SER A 126 2.95 -13.11 -9.24
C SER A 126 3.74 -13.78 -10.37
N TYR A 127 3.05 -14.32 -11.39
CA TYR A 127 3.64 -14.91 -12.58
C TYR A 127 4.40 -13.87 -13.41
N TRP A 128 3.80 -12.71 -13.67
CA TRP A 128 4.37 -11.64 -14.50
C TRP A 128 5.43 -10.80 -13.79
N CYS A 129 5.38 -10.70 -12.46
CA CYS A 129 6.43 -10.03 -11.67
C CYS A 129 7.83 -10.65 -11.88
N LYS A 130 7.90 -11.93 -12.26
CA LYS A 130 9.13 -12.71 -12.44
C LYS A 130 9.62 -12.76 -13.90
N ARG A 131 8.93 -12.06 -14.81
CA ARG A 131 9.18 -12.09 -16.26
C ARG A 131 9.60 -10.73 -16.78
N ASP A 132 10.03 -10.70 -18.04
CA ASP A 132 10.39 -9.45 -18.68
C ASP A 132 9.15 -8.57 -18.88
N GLN A 133 9.35 -7.26 -18.73
CA GLN A 133 8.25 -6.30 -18.87
C GLN A 133 7.74 -6.23 -20.31
N ASN A 134 8.59 -6.43 -21.32
CA ASN A 134 8.18 -6.38 -22.72
C ASN A 134 7.30 -7.59 -23.07
N GLU A 135 7.61 -8.78 -22.55
CA GLU A 135 6.76 -9.97 -22.70
C GLU A 135 5.33 -9.72 -22.15
N LEU A 136 5.23 -9.06 -21.00
CA LEU A 136 3.93 -8.67 -20.43
C LEU A 136 3.20 -7.67 -21.36
N ILE A 137 3.91 -6.65 -21.84
CA ILE A 137 3.35 -5.62 -22.70
C ILE A 137 2.82 -6.24 -24.00
N GLU A 138 3.62 -7.07 -24.65
CA GLU A 138 3.25 -7.77 -25.90
C GLU A 138 2.03 -8.67 -25.69
N SER A 139 1.99 -9.43 -24.59
CA SER A 139 0.85 -10.29 -24.24
C SER A 139 -0.44 -9.48 -24.00
N ILE A 140 -0.34 -8.28 -23.42
CA ILE A 140 -1.51 -7.40 -23.24
C ILE A 140 -1.95 -6.79 -24.57
N ILE A 141 -1.01 -6.41 -25.45
CA ILE A 141 -1.35 -5.91 -26.80
C ILE A 141 -2.09 -7.00 -27.58
N GLU A 142 -1.61 -8.25 -27.52
CA GLU A 142 -2.29 -9.38 -28.15
C GLU A 142 -3.69 -9.57 -27.57
N GLN A 143 -3.83 -9.57 -26.23
CA GLN A 143 -5.12 -9.64 -25.55
C GLN A 143 -6.09 -8.55 -26.05
N TYR A 144 -5.66 -7.29 -26.11
CA TYR A 144 -6.50 -6.18 -26.58
C TYR A 144 -6.81 -6.27 -28.08
N SER A 145 -5.87 -6.75 -28.89
CA SER A 145 -6.07 -6.95 -30.33
C SER A 145 -7.17 -7.97 -30.59
N VAL A 146 -7.16 -9.07 -29.84
CA VAL A 146 -8.20 -10.11 -29.92
C VAL A 146 -9.53 -9.61 -29.38
N LEU A 147 -9.55 -9.02 -28.18
CA LEU A 147 -10.80 -8.54 -27.55
C LEU A 147 -11.53 -7.51 -28.41
N TYR A 148 -10.80 -6.54 -28.93
CA TYR A 148 -11.38 -5.41 -29.66
C TYR A 148 -11.24 -5.54 -31.18
N ASN A 149 -10.85 -6.70 -31.68
CA ASN A 149 -10.64 -6.98 -33.11
C ASN A 149 -9.91 -5.82 -33.83
N THR A 150 -8.74 -5.46 -33.30
CA THR A 150 -8.00 -4.27 -33.69
C THR A 150 -6.54 -4.59 -33.97
N ASN A 151 -5.90 -3.76 -34.81
CA ASN A 151 -4.45 -3.75 -35.02
C ASN A 151 -3.81 -2.45 -34.51
N GLU A 152 -4.56 -1.65 -33.75
CA GLU A 152 -4.07 -0.39 -33.19
C GLU A 152 -2.97 -0.67 -32.16
N LYS A 153 -1.84 0.01 -32.31
CA LYS A 153 -0.70 -0.08 -31.38
C LYS A 153 -0.74 1.06 -30.38
N PRO A 154 -0.37 0.82 -29.10
CA PRO A 154 -0.28 1.88 -28.12
C PRO A 154 0.83 2.87 -28.53
N LEU A 155 0.54 4.16 -28.36
CA LEU A 155 1.53 5.24 -28.50
C LEU A 155 2.53 5.22 -27.34
N GLN A 156 2.06 4.83 -26.15
CA GLN A 156 2.86 4.75 -24.94
C GLN A 156 2.25 3.75 -23.97
N THR A 157 3.11 3.07 -23.21
CA THR A 157 2.72 2.08 -22.20
C THR A 157 3.38 2.39 -20.86
N PHE A 158 2.63 2.26 -19.78
CA PHE A 158 3.12 2.33 -18.41
C PHE A 158 2.77 1.06 -17.65
N VAL A 159 3.69 0.59 -16.81
CA VAL A 159 3.50 -0.61 -15.99
C VAL A 159 3.96 -0.30 -14.58
N GLN A 160 3.08 -0.49 -13.60
CA GLN A 160 3.36 -0.34 -12.17
C GLN A 160 3.23 -1.69 -11.48
N TYR A 161 4.33 -2.22 -10.97
CA TYR A 161 4.38 -3.47 -10.21
C TYR A 161 4.27 -3.18 -8.71
N TRP A 162 3.05 -3.08 -8.18
CA TRP A 162 2.85 -2.84 -6.75
C TRP A 162 3.54 -3.86 -5.81
N PRO A 163 3.65 -5.16 -6.15
CA PRO A 163 4.42 -6.11 -5.36
C PRO A 163 5.91 -5.76 -5.20
N LYS A 164 6.48 -4.96 -6.12
CA LYS A 164 7.89 -4.55 -6.10
C LYS A 164 8.12 -3.24 -5.34
N GLU A 165 7.06 -2.52 -4.98
CA GLU A 165 7.16 -1.29 -4.19
C GLU A 165 7.54 -1.60 -2.74
N SER A 166 8.69 -1.10 -2.28
CA SER A 166 9.22 -1.43 -0.94
C SER A 166 8.31 -0.99 0.20
N LEU A 167 7.58 0.11 0.02
CA LEU A 167 6.70 0.74 1.01
C LEU A 167 5.21 0.44 0.79
N SER A 168 4.87 -0.47 -0.11
CA SER A 168 3.50 -0.98 -0.27
C SER A 168 3.47 -2.49 -0.28
N LYS A 169 4.48 -3.15 -0.87
CA LYS A 169 4.65 -4.61 -0.98
C LYS A 169 3.49 -5.35 -1.66
N GLY A 170 2.60 -4.61 -2.31
CA GLY A 170 1.39 -5.10 -2.96
C GLY A 170 0.28 -4.07 -2.98
N CYS A 171 -0.91 -4.47 -3.41
CA CYS A 171 -2.07 -3.61 -3.67
C CYS A 171 -3.32 -4.51 -3.88
N TYR A 172 -4.56 -4.06 -3.63
CA TYR A 172 -4.99 -2.74 -3.11
C TYR A 172 -4.92 -2.62 -1.60
N ALA A 173 -5.13 -3.73 -0.90
CA ALA A 173 -5.20 -3.78 0.54
C ALA A 173 -4.61 -5.09 1.06
N ALA A 174 -4.27 -5.11 2.33
CA ALA A 174 -3.92 -6.33 3.00
C ALA A 174 -5.17 -7.12 3.40
N VAL A 175 -5.07 -8.44 3.32
CA VAL A 175 -6.12 -9.36 3.76
C VAL A 175 -5.63 -10.18 4.94
N TYR A 176 -6.57 -10.54 5.83
CA TYR A 176 -6.28 -11.45 6.93
C TYR A 176 -5.99 -12.86 6.39
N PRO A 177 -5.02 -13.58 6.97
CA PRO A 177 -4.93 -15.01 6.76
C PRO A 177 -6.23 -15.66 7.24
N ALA A 178 -6.57 -16.84 6.70
CA ALA A 178 -7.70 -17.65 7.16
C ALA A 178 -7.55 -18.19 8.60
N SER A 179 -6.61 -17.65 9.38
CA SER A 179 -6.29 -18.06 10.75
C SER A 179 -7.27 -17.43 11.76
N PRO A 180 -7.42 -18.03 12.95
CA PRO A 180 -8.32 -17.54 14.00
C PRO A 180 -7.82 -16.28 14.72
N CYS A 181 -6.84 -15.55 14.16
CA CYS A 181 -6.30 -14.36 14.78
C CYS A 181 -7.41 -13.32 14.96
N SER A 182 -7.83 -13.13 16.22
CA SER A 182 -9.01 -12.35 16.60
C SER A 182 -8.67 -10.90 16.91
N THR A 183 -7.39 -10.58 17.14
CA THR A 183 -6.94 -9.30 17.68
C THR A 183 -7.32 -8.11 16.79
N TRP A 184 -7.31 -8.28 15.46
CA TRP A 184 -7.61 -7.22 14.49
C TRP A 184 -9.00 -7.32 13.86
N ARG A 185 -9.78 -8.34 14.24
CA ARG A 185 -11.21 -8.39 13.88
C ARG A 185 -11.98 -7.24 14.53
N ASN A 186 -11.48 -6.71 15.65
CA ASN A 186 -12.03 -5.51 16.26
C ASN A 186 -11.39 -4.24 15.68
N ARG A 187 -11.93 -3.79 14.53
CA ARG A 187 -11.51 -2.56 13.83
C ARG A 187 -11.80 -1.25 14.60
N THR A 188 -12.50 -1.32 15.73
CA THR A 188 -12.68 -0.15 16.62
C THR A 188 -11.47 0.14 17.50
N LYS A 189 -10.48 -0.76 17.57
CA LYS A 189 -9.29 -0.57 18.39
C LYS A 189 -8.04 -0.46 17.51
N ALA A 190 -7.51 0.76 17.36
CA ALA A 190 -6.24 1.00 16.66
C ALA A 190 -5.00 0.94 17.54
N LEU A 191 -5.17 0.85 18.86
CA LEU A 191 -4.04 0.83 19.77
C LEU A 191 -3.25 -0.47 19.58
N VAL A 192 -2.07 -0.35 18.97
CA VAL A 192 -1.16 -1.47 18.71
C VAL A 192 -0.39 -1.78 19.99
N ASP A 193 0.20 -0.76 20.61
CA ASP A 193 0.95 -0.91 21.85
C ASP A 193 1.19 0.44 22.53
N GLY A 194 0.72 0.60 23.77
CA GLY A 194 0.98 1.75 24.63
C GLY A 194 0.60 3.13 24.04
N ARG A 195 1.51 3.73 23.27
CA ARG A 195 1.37 5.06 22.64
C ARG A 195 1.32 5.00 21.11
N ILE A 196 1.31 3.80 20.54
CA ILE A 196 1.39 3.53 19.09
C ILE A 196 0.01 3.11 18.60
N TRP A 197 -0.50 3.86 17.62
CA TRP A 197 -1.80 3.67 17.00
C TRP A 197 -1.63 3.34 15.51
N LEU A 198 -2.53 2.57 14.92
CA LEU A 198 -2.56 2.35 13.46
C LEU A 198 -3.84 2.93 12.84
N ALA A 199 -3.69 3.84 11.87
CA ALA A 199 -4.77 4.31 11.02
C ALA A 199 -4.52 3.90 9.57
N SER A 200 -4.96 2.70 9.22
CA SER A 200 -4.90 2.21 7.85
C SER A 200 -6.29 1.95 7.29
N THR A 201 -6.41 1.91 5.98
CA THR A 201 -7.68 1.54 5.32
C THR A 201 -8.18 0.16 5.76
N GLU A 202 -7.29 -0.76 6.14
CA GLU A 202 -7.63 -2.07 6.71
C GLU A 202 -8.35 -1.99 8.07
N MET A 203 -8.21 -0.85 8.77
CA MET A 203 -8.85 -0.55 10.04
C MET A 203 -10.16 0.24 9.89
N ALA A 204 -10.57 0.52 8.65
CA ALA A 204 -11.80 1.22 8.38
C ALA A 204 -13.03 0.38 8.73
N LEU A 205 -14.14 1.05 9.07
CA LEU A 205 -15.44 0.38 9.27
C LEU A 205 -16.19 0.19 7.95
N GLU A 206 -15.97 1.09 7.00
CA GLU A 206 -16.56 1.09 5.66
C GLU A 206 -15.47 1.32 4.61
N TRP A 207 -15.73 0.90 3.36
CA TRP A 207 -14.80 1.12 2.24
C TRP A 207 -13.36 0.63 2.48
N ILE A 208 -13.24 -0.50 3.17
CA ILE A 208 -11.96 -1.12 3.54
C ILE A 208 -11.15 -1.43 2.28
N GLY A 209 -9.92 -0.96 2.24
CA GLY A 209 -9.01 -1.12 1.11
C GLY A 209 -9.11 -0.03 0.04
N TYR A 210 -9.98 0.97 0.25
CA TYR A 210 -10.14 2.13 -0.61
C TYR A 210 -9.61 3.40 0.06
N ILE A 211 -9.56 4.48 -0.72
CA ILE A 211 -9.12 5.80 -0.25
C ILE A 211 -10.09 6.32 0.81
N GLU A 212 -11.39 6.12 0.61
CA GLU A 212 -12.44 6.50 1.56
C GLU A 212 -12.24 5.83 2.92
N GLY A 213 -11.88 4.54 2.94
CA GLY A 213 -11.53 3.84 4.18
C GLY A 213 -10.25 4.38 4.84
N ALA A 214 -9.26 4.81 4.05
CA ALA A 214 -8.05 5.43 4.59
C ALA A 214 -8.36 6.78 5.27
N ILE A 215 -9.22 7.60 4.65
CA ILE A 215 -9.69 8.86 5.20
C ILE A 215 -10.48 8.61 6.49
N GLU A 216 -11.46 7.71 6.45
CA GLU A 216 -12.31 7.37 7.60
C GLU A 216 -11.48 6.91 8.81
N ALA A 217 -10.59 5.93 8.61
CA ALA A 217 -9.73 5.44 9.69
C ALA A 217 -8.79 6.53 10.22
N GLY A 218 -8.22 7.35 9.33
CA GLY A 218 -7.36 8.47 9.69
C GLY A 218 -8.04 9.47 10.60
N GLU A 219 -9.20 9.99 10.18
CA GLU A 219 -9.97 10.98 10.93
C GLU A 219 -10.47 10.43 12.26
N ARG A 220 -11.03 9.21 12.25
CA ARG A 220 -11.59 8.61 13.47
C ARG A 220 -10.54 8.39 14.55
N PHE A 221 -9.38 7.83 14.21
CA PHE A 221 -8.35 7.58 15.22
C PHE A 221 -7.62 8.84 15.65
N ALA A 222 -7.48 9.83 14.76
CA ALA A 222 -6.98 11.15 15.15
C ALA A 222 -7.89 11.81 16.19
N GLU A 223 -9.21 11.79 15.96
CA GLU A 223 -10.21 12.31 16.89
C GLU A 223 -10.23 11.54 18.21
N GLU A 224 -10.13 10.20 18.17
CA GLU A 224 -10.06 9.37 19.37
C GLU A 224 -8.83 9.72 20.23
N ILE A 225 -7.66 9.87 19.61
CA ILE A 225 -6.44 10.28 20.31
C ILE A 225 -6.61 11.68 20.91
N HIS A 226 -7.18 12.63 20.15
CA HIS A 226 -7.38 14.00 20.59
C HIS A 226 -8.34 14.10 21.79
N ARG A 227 -9.41 13.30 21.81
CA ARG A 227 -10.38 13.31 22.92
C ARG A 227 -9.85 12.62 24.17
N THR A 228 -9.00 11.61 24.01
CA THR A 228 -8.55 10.77 25.11
C THR A 228 -7.38 11.40 25.88
N PHE A 229 -6.62 12.33 25.28
CA PHE A 229 -5.32 12.80 25.80
C PHE A 229 -5.02 14.27 25.51
#